data_AF-A0A9N9MV80-F1
#
_entry.id   AF-A0A9N9MV80-F1
#
_cell.length_a   1.000
_cell.length_b   1.000
_cell.length_c   1.000
_cell.angle_alpha   90.00
_cell.angle_beta   90.00
_cell.angle_gamma   90.00
#
_symmetry.space_group_name_H-M   'P 1'
#
loop_
_entity.id
_entity.type
_entity.pdbx_description
1 polymer ?
#
loop_
_entity_poly.entity_id
_entity_poly.type
_entity_poly.pdbx_seq_one_letter_code
_entity_poly.pdbx_strand_id
1 'polypeptide(L)'
;MADEPLEEDNVDIGILHIKRGALKGRLTRLGKYLVALDINNLNNKIIAQVRVRYDQIQPIWTEFLEVQADIEELEKKCDSDEREKFEDSYCELKTGKRIIVEIFQKKEERKILEN
;
A
#
# COMPACT_ATOMS: atom_id res chain seq x y z
N MET A 1 7.52 50.82 -4.18
CA MET A 1 6.93 49.64 -3.53
C MET A 1 7.66 48.45 -4.13
N ALA A 2 8.56 47.84 -3.38
CA ALA A 2 9.11 46.55 -3.77
C ALA A 2 8.04 45.52 -3.43
N ASP A 3 7.62 44.72 -4.42
CA ASP A 3 6.84 43.51 -4.17
C ASP A 3 7.70 42.59 -3.31
N GLU A 4 7.24 42.33 -2.08
CA GLU A 4 7.78 41.26 -1.26
C GLU A 4 7.52 39.93 -1.98
N PRO A 5 8.54 39.06 -2.15
CA PRO A 5 8.32 37.75 -2.72
C PRO A 5 7.38 36.97 -1.79
N LEU A 6 6.31 36.43 -2.36
CA LEU A 6 5.37 35.52 -1.69
C LEU A 6 6.19 34.41 -1.03
N GLU A 7 6.02 34.25 0.29
CA GLU A 7 6.63 33.16 1.05
C GLU A 7 6.37 31.84 0.31
N GLU A 8 7.43 31.20 -0.18
CA GLU A 8 7.36 29.84 -0.70
C GLU A 8 6.65 28.98 0.34
N ASP A 9 5.62 28.23 -0.10
CA ASP A 9 4.90 27.25 0.73
C ASP A 9 5.93 26.37 1.45
N ASN A 10 6.27 26.74 2.69
CA ASN A 10 7.17 25.97 3.54
C ASN A 10 6.41 24.69 3.90
N VAL A 11 6.56 23.66 3.06
CA VAL A 11 6.01 22.33 3.32
C VAL A 11 6.59 21.87 4.65
N ASP A 12 5.74 21.82 5.68
CA ASP A 12 6.14 21.35 7.00
C ASP A 12 6.54 19.87 6.89
N ILE A 13 7.83 19.62 7.10
CA ILE A 13 8.42 18.29 7.10
C ILE A 13 7.71 17.33 8.08
N GLY A 14 7.17 17.86 9.19
CA GLY A 14 6.35 17.11 10.13
C GLY A 14 5.08 16.57 9.49
N ILE A 15 4.43 17.36 8.62
CA ILE A 15 3.25 16.91 7.86
C ILE A 15 3.63 15.79 6.89
N LEU A 16 4.79 15.87 6.24
CA LEU A 16 5.26 14.82 5.34
C LEU A 16 5.53 13.51 6.08
N HIS A 17 6.18 13.55 7.25
CA HIS A 17 6.36 12.34 8.07
C HIS A 17 5.02 11.73 8.53
N ILE A 18 4.04 12.56 8.89
CA ILE A 18 2.68 12.10 9.23
C ILE A 18 2.03 11.42 8.01
N LYS A 19 2.11 12.03 6.82
CA LYS A 19 1.61 11.45 5.57
C LYS A 19 2.27 10.10 5.28
N ARG A 20 3.60 10.03 5.33
CA ARG A 20 4.37 8.78 5.15
C ARG A 20 3.91 7.69 6.13
N GLY A 21 3.77 8.04 7.41
CA GLY A 21 3.25 7.13 8.44
C GLY A 21 1.83 6.62 8.15
N ALA A 22 0.95 7.50 7.68
CA ALA A 22 -0.43 7.13 7.32
C ALA A 22 -0.47 6.15 6.13
N LEU A 23 0.39 6.34 5.12
CA LEU A 23 0.53 5.44 3.97
C LEU A 23 0.98 4.04 4.41
N LYS A 24 2.03 3.96 5.24
CA LYS A 24 2.47 2.68 5.85
C LYS A 24 1.39 2.02 6.69
N GLY A 25 0.62 2.82 7.43
CA GLY A 25 -0.51 2.35 8.22
C GLY A 25 -1.61 1.71 7.36
N ARG A 26 -1.87 2.24 6.16
CA ARG A 26 -2.82 1.65 5.20
C ARG A 26 -2.35 0.28 4.72
N LEU A 27 -1.06 0.14 4.37
CA LEU A 27 -0.47 -1.17 3.99
C LEU A 27 -0.59 -2.17 5.14
N THR A 28 -0.24 -1.76 6.37
CA THR A 28 -0.33 -2.60 7.57
C THR A 28 -1.76 -3.11 7.79
N ARG A 29 -2.78 -2.25 7.64
CA ARG A 29 -4.18 -2.66 7.80
C ARG A 29 -4.62 -3.67 6.74
N LEU A 30 -4.16 -3.53 5.51
CA LEU A 30 -4.42 -4.53 4.48
C LEU A 30 -3.72 -5.85 4.80
N GLY A 31 -2.44 -5.81 5.20
CA GLY A 31 -1.71 -7.02 5.61
C GLY A 31 -2.42 -7.80 6.70
N LYS A 32 -2.86 -7.10 7.76
CA LYS A 32 -3.66 -7.70 8.84
C LYS A 32 -4.96 -8.32 8.34
N TYR A 33 -5.65 -7.67 7.42
CA TYR A 33 -6.87 -8.22 6.82
C TYR A 33 -6.59 -9.53 6.09
N LEU A 34 -5.51 -9.62 5.31
CA LEU A 34 -5.18 -10.81 4.53
C LEU A 34 -4.75 -11.98 5.42
N VAL A 35 -3.95 -11.70 6.45
CA VAL A 35 -3.52 -12.71 7.43
C VAL A 35 -4.73 -13.28 8.20
N ALA A 36 -5.76 -12.46 8.42
CA ALA A 36 -6.98 -12.89 9.09
C ALA A 36 -7.94 -13.69 8.19
N LEU A 37 -7.65 -13.85 6.89
CA LEU A 37 -8.51 -14.62 6.01
C LEU A 37 -8.37 -16.12 6.26
N ASP A 38 -9.51 -16.79 6.41
CA ASP A 38 -9.56 -18.24 6.35
C ASP A 38 -9.46 -18.71 4.90
N ILE A 39 -8.27 -19.17 4.51
CA ILE A 39 -8.00 -19.70 3.16
C ILE A 39 -8.86 -20.92 2.84
N ASN A 40 -9.37 -21.64 3.85
CA ASN A 40 -10.21 -22.82 3.65
C ASN A 40 -11.64 -22.44 3.24
N ASN A 41 -12.11 -21.29 3.70
CA ASN A 41 -13.48 -20.80 3.52
C ASN A 41 -13.58 -19.56 2.61
N LEU A 42 -12.70 -19.47 1.60
CA LEU A 42 -12.77 -18.42 0.59
C LEU A 42 -14.04 -18.56 -0.27
N ASN A 43 -14.71 -17.45 -0.51
CA ASN A 43 -15.89 -17.35 -1.38
C ASN A 43 -15.84 -16.08 -2.23
N ASN A 44 -16.77 -15.97 -3.18
CA ASN A 44 -16.85 -14.83 -4.11
C ASN A 44 -16.90 -13.46 -3.41
N LYS A 45 -17.59 -13.35 -2.27
CA LYS A 45 -17.68 -12.11 -1.50
C LYS A 45 -16.33 -11.72 -0.91
N ILE A 46 -15.61 -12.68 -0.31
CA ILE A 46 -14.27 -12.44 0.23
C ILE A 46 -13.31 -12.02 -0.88
N ILE A 47 -13.34 -12.70 -2.03
CA ILE A 47 -12.46 -12.38 -3.16
C ILE A 47 -12.77 -11.01 -3.76
N ALA A 48 -14.05 -10.63 -3.86
CA ALA A 48 -14.43 -9.28 -4.27
C ALA A 48 -13.88 -8.22 -3.29
N GLN A 49 -13.99 -8.45 -1.98
CA GLN A 49 -13.43 -7.54 -0.98
C GLN A 49 -11.90 -7.45 -1.04
N VAL A 50 -11.21 -8.58 -1.26
CA VAL A 50 -9.76 -8.59 -1.51
C VAL A 50 -9.44 -7.69 -2.69
N ARG A 51 -10.09 -7.88 -3.85
CA ARG A 51 -9.86 -7.06 -5.05
C ARG A 51 -10.04 -5.58 -4.79
N VAL A 52 -11.19 -5.18 -4.24
CA VAL A 52 -11.51 -3.77 -3.93
C VAL A 52 -10.47 -3.15 -3.00
N ARG A 53 -10.11 -3.84 -1.91
CA ARG A 53 -9.11 -3.34 -0.96
C ARG A 53 -7.73 -3.20 -1.59
N TYR A 54 -7.38 -4.06 -2.55
CA TYR A 54 -6.12 -3.94 -3.28
C TYR A 54 -6.10 -2.79 -4.27
N ASP A 55 -7.22 -2.54 -4.95
CA ASP A 55 -7.29 -1.46 -5.91
C ASP A 55 -7.12 -0.10 -5.19
N GLN A 56 -7.56 -0.02 -3.93
CA GLN A 56 -7.32 1.12 -3.03
C GLN A 56 -5.86 1.30 -2.58
N ILE A 57 -4.98 0.29 -2.71
CA ILE A 57 -3.56 0.43 -2.38
C ILE A 57 -2.69 0.80 -3.57
N GLN A 58 -3.18 0.66 -4.79
CA GLN A 58 -2.41 1.02 -5.98
C GLN A 58 -1.87 2.47 -5.93
N PRO A 59 -2.66 3.50 -5.58
CA PRO A 59 -2.14 4.88 -5.51
C PRO A 59 -1.14 5.11 -4.36
N ILE A 60 -1.13 4.26 -3.33
CA ILE A 60 -0.25 4.40 -2.15
C ILE A 60 1.23 4.34 -2.56
N TRP A 61 1.56 3.56 -3.59
CA TRP A 61 2.93 3.46 -4.08
C TRP A 61 3.45 4.81 -4.57
N THR A 62 2.71 5.43 -5.48
CA THR A 62 3.08 6.74 -6.06
C THR A 62 3.09 7.82 -4.98
N GLU A 63 2.03 7.88 -4.15
CA GLU A 63 1.95 8.83 -3.04
C GLU A 63 3.14 8.70 -2.06
N PHE A 64 3.60 7.48 -1.80
CA PHE A 64 4.75 7.26 -0.93
C PHE A 64 6.05 7.73 -1.58
N LEU A 65 6.27 7.40 -2.85
CA LEU A 65 7.49 7.81 -3.56
C LEU A 65 7.63 9.34 -3.61
N GLU A 66 6.53 10.04 -3.84
CA GLU A 66 6.46 11.51 -3.81
C GLU A 66 6.78 12.04 -2.41
N VAL A 67 6.04 11.61 -1.39
CA VAL A 67 6.27 12.07 -0.01
C VAL A 67 7.68 11.76 0.49
N GLN A 68 8.22 10.58 0.13
CA GLN A 68 9.56 10.19 0.51
C GLN A 68 10.61 11.05 -0.20
N ALA A 69 10.42 11.37 -1.48
CA ALA A 69 11.32 12.26 -2.21
C ALA A 69 11.34 13.66 -1.59
N ASP A 70 10.17 14.20 -1.24
CA ASP A 70 10.05 15.51 -0.59
C ASP A 70 10.77 15.54 0.77
N ILE A 71 10.63 14.48 1.58
CA ILE A 71 11.35 14.34 2.85
C ILE A 71 12.87 14.32 2.62
N GLU A 72 13.34 13.49 1.69
CA GLU A 72 14.77 13.35 1.41
C GLU A 72 15.38 14.65 0.88
N GLU A 73 14.61 15.42 0.10
CA GLU A 73 15.01 16.73 -0.39
C GLU A 73 15.10 17.76 0.74
N LEU A 74 14.15 17.79 1.66
CA LEU A 74 14.14 18.73 2.78
C LEU A 74 15.18 18.38 3.85
N GLU A 75 15.37 17.10 4.15
CA GLU A 75 16.37 16.63 5.12
C GLU A 75 17.79 16.57 4.54
N LYS A 76 17.94 16.73 3.22
CA LYS A 76 19.19 16.54 2.48
C LYS A 76 19.85 15.19 2.80
N LYS A 77 19.02 14.16 2.96
CA LYS A 77 19.42 12.82 3.35
C LYS A 77 18.61 11.79 2.60
N CYS A 78 19.27 10.80 2.03
CA CYS A 78 18.61 9.61 1.50
C CYS A 78 18.26 8.65 2.65
N ASP A 79 17.02 8.18 2.71
CA ASP A 79 16.55 7.21 3.70
C ASP A 79 16.19 5.90 2.99
N SER A 80 17.23 5.21 2.52
CA SER A 80 17.13 3.95 1.78
C SER A 80 16.40 2.86 2.55
N ASP A 81 16.62 2.79 3.87
CA ASP A 81 15.99 1.81 4.74
C ASP A 81 14.46 1.96 4.76
N GLU A 82 13.97 3.20 4.77
CA GLU A 82 12.54 3.47 4.76
C GLU A 82 11.91 3.14 3.40
N ARG A 83 12.63 3.42 2.30
CA ARG A 83 12.22 3.00 0.95
C ARG A 83 12.11 1.48 0.87
N GLU A 84 13.19 0.76 1.19
CA GLU A 84 13.24 -0.71 1.12
C GLU A 84 12.11 -1.35 1.94
N LYS A 85 11.92 -0.93 3.20
CA LYS A 85 10.86 -1.47 4.06
C LYS A 85 9.46 -1.24 3.49
N PHE A 86 9.22 -0.07 2.89
CA PHE A 86 7.93 0.21 2.25
C PHE A 86 7.74 -0.64 1.00
N GLU A 87 8.76 -0.73 0.15
CA GLU A 87 8.73 -1.48 -1.09
C GLU A 87 8.48 -2.97 -0.83
N ASP A 88 9.18 -3.55 0.13
CA ASP A 88 8.98 -4.93 0.58
C ASP A 88 7.55 -5.14 1.06
N SER A 89 7.07 -4.28 1.98
CA SER A 89 5.71 -4.36 2.51
C SER A 89 4.66 -4.28 1.38
N TYR A 90 4.88 -3.42 0.40
CA TYR A 90 3.97 -3.28 -0.74
C TYR A 90 4.00 -4.51 -1.65
N CYS A 91 5.19 -5.05 -1.93
CA CYS A 91 5.40 -6.23 -2.75
C CYS A 91 4.82 -7.49 -2.11
N GLU A 92 5.03 -7.67 -0.81
CA GLU A 92 4.43 -8.75 -0.01
C GLU A 92 2.92 -8.72 -0.12
N LEU A 93 2.31 -7.54 0.03
CA LEU A 93 0.88 -7.38 -0.17
C LEU A 93 0.51 -7.77 -1.61
N LYS A 94 1.08 -7.17 -2.66
CA LYS A 94 0.70 -7.54 -4.04
C LYS A 94 0.79 -9.05 -4.31
N THR A 95 1.82 -9.70 -3.76
CA THR A 95 2.03 -11.14 -3.87
C THR A 95 0.95 -11.92 -3.11
N GLY A 96 0.63 -11.52 -1.89
CA GLY A 96 -0.47 -12.10 -1.10
C GLY A 96 -1.82 -12.07 -1.82
N LYS A 97 -2.14 -10.96 -2.52
CA LYS A 97 -3.36 -10.83 -3.36
C LYS A 97 -3.44 -11.98 -4.33
N ARG A 98 -2.34 -12.14 -5.06
CA ARG A 98 -2.23 -13.07 -6.19
C ARG A 98 -2.41 -14.49 -5.70
N ILE A 99 -1.70 -14.86 -4.64
CA ILE A 99 -1.79 -16.20 -4.03
C ILE A 99 -3.23 -16.50 -3.59
N ILE A 100 -3.89 -15.58 -2.87
CA ILE A 100 -5.27 -15.77 -2.39
C ILE A 100 -6.24 -15.99 -3.56
N VAL A 101 -6.11 -15.20 -4.63
CA VAL A 101 -6.96 -15.33 -5.82
C VAL A 101 -6.70 -16.65 -6.54
N GLU A 102 -5.44 -17.06 -6.71
CA GLU A 102 -5.07 -18.33 -7.33
C GLU A 102 -5.58 -19.55 -6.53
N ILE A 103 -5.51 -19.49 -5.19
CA ILE A 103 -6.06 -20.54 -4.32
C ILE A 103 -7.57 -20.67 -4.53
N PHE A 104 -8.29 -19.55 -4.61
CA PHE A 104 -9.73 -19.56 -4.85
C PHE A 104 -10.08 -20.15 -6.22
N GLN A 105 -9.38 -19.73 -7.28
CA GLN A 105 -9.61 -20.24 -8.64
C GLN A 105 -9.43 -21.76 -8.71
N LYS A 106 -8.33 -22.28 -8.15
CA LYS A 106 -8.08 -23.73 -8.09
C LYS A 106 -9.13 -24.50 -7.28
N LYS A 107 -9.77 -23.87 -6.29
CA LYS A 107 -10.87 -24.49 -5.54
C LYS A 107 -12.14 -24.59 -6.38
N GLU A 108 -12.47 -23.53 -7.11
CA GLU A 108 -13.65 -23.54 -7.97
C GLU A 108 -13.48 -24.53 -9.14
N GLU A 109 -12.29 -24.60 -9.74
CA GLU A 109 -11.97 -25.58 -10.79
C GLU A 109 -12.15 -27.03 -10.32
N ARG A 110 -11.67 -27.37 -9.11
CA ARG A 110 -11.85 -28.71 -8.54
C ARG A 110 -13.31 -29.07 -8.29
N LYS A 111 -14.12 -28.12 -7.79
CA LYS A 111 -15.56 -28.33 -7.61
C LYS A 111 -16.27 -28.62 -8.93
N ILE A 112 -15.83 -28.03 -10.04
CA ILE A 112 -16.42 -28.28 -11.36
C ILE A 112 -16.09 -29.69 -11.85
N LEU A 113 -14.89 -30.20 -11.56
CA LEU A 113 -14.46 -31.55 -11.96
C LEU A 113 -15.06 -32.68 -11.10
N GLU A 114 -15.50 -32.36 -9.88
CA GLU A 114 -16.10 -33.28 -8.92
C GLU A 114 -17.64 -33.35 -9.02
N ASN A 115 -18.26 -32.49 -9.83
CA ASN A 115 -19.70 -32.46 -10.13
C ASN A 115 -19.99 -33.00 -11.53
#